data_AF-K1JH65-F1
#
_entry.id   AF-K1JH65-F1
#
_cell.length_a   1.000
_cell.length_b   1.000
_cell.length_c   1.000
_cell.angle_alpha   90.00
_cell.angle_beta   90.00
_cell.angle_gamma   90.00
#
_symmetry.space_group_name_H-M   'P 1'
#
loop_
_entity.id
_entity.type
_entity.pdbx_description
1 polymer ?
#
loop_
_entity_poly.entity_id
_entity_poly.type
_entity_poly.pdbx_seq_one_letter_code
_entity_poly.pdbx_strand_id
1 'polypeptide(L)'
;MSSSHKLVGLMAETGGWSLLPPTNLWCGRMFLENLVIEPVQASVRRRRMWFVGDRRSAAEAVMLTAETAAKVFEEKILPTLEEAQDGLSAHAMLVEHGKRK
;
A
#
# COMPACT_ATOMS: atom_id res chain seq x y z
N MET A 1 12.97 -5.84 8.20
CA MET A 1 12.73 -4.60 7.44
C MET A 1 13.83 -4.46 6.39
N SER A 2 13.66 -4.81 5.10
CA SER A 2 14.82 -4.67 4.19
C SER A 2 14.60 -4.66 2.67
N SER A 3 13.42 -4.89 2.07
CA SER A 3 13.33 -4.88 0.59
C SER A 3 12.88 -3.52 0.02
N SER A 4 11.68 -3.04 0.37
CA SER A 4 11.10 -1.84 -0.24
C SER A 4 11.92 -0.58 0.01
N HIS A 5 12.38 -0.37 1.25
CA HIS A 5 13.24 0.77 1.60
C HIS A 5 14.53 0.80 0.78
N LYS A 6 15.25 -0.34 0.71
CA LYS A 6 16.50 -0.45 -0.06
C LYS A 6 16.27 -0.28 -1.56
N LEU A 7 15.15 -0.78 -2.08
CA LEU A 7 14.80 -0.63 -3.50
C LEU A 7 14.56 0.84 -3.86
N VAL A 8 13.83 1.58 -3.03
CA VAL A 8 13.58 3.01 -3.26
C VAL A 8 14.88 3.80 -3.16
N GLY A 9 15.72 3.52 -2.16
CA GLY A 9 17.05 4.14 -2.06
C GLY A 9 17.92 3.82 -3.27
N LEU A 10 17.93 2.57 -3.75
CA LEU A 10 18.70 2.21 -4.94
C LEU A 10 18.27 2.99 -6.18
N MET A 11 16.97 3.21 -6.38
CA MET A 11 16.50 4.04 -7.50
C MET A 11 16.98 5.49 -7.38
N ALA A 12 16.93 6.05 -6.16
CA ALA A 12 17.38 7.42 -5.90
C ALA A 12 18.88 7.58 -6.18
N GLU A 13 19.70 6.58 -5.84
CA GLU A 13 21.16 6.64 -6.03
C GLU A 13 21.61 6.31 -7.47
N THR A 14 20.85 5.51 -8.21
CA THR A 14 21.29 4.98 -9.51
C THR A 14 20.58 5.60 -10.72
N GLY A 15 19.51 6.35 -10.51
CA GLY A 15 18.65 6.84 -11.59
C GLY A 15 17.86 5.72 -12.30
N GLY A 16 17.78 4.54 -11.69
CA GLY A 16 16.95 3.43 -12.17
C GLY A 16 15.45 3.69 -11.97
N TRP A 17 14.61 2.78 -12.48
CA TRP A 17 13.16 2.85 -12.34
C TRP A 17 12.55 1.53 -11.87
N SER A 18 11.37 1.60 -11.25
CA SER A 18 10.60 0.43 -10.81
C SER A 18 9.11 0.75 -10.74
N LEU A 19 8.27 -0.29 -10.85
CA LEU A 19 6.83 -0.17 -10.60
C LEU A 19 6.56 -0.58 -9.15
N LEU A 20 6.08 0.36 -8.34
CA LEU A 20 5.85 0.17 -6.91
C LEU A 20 4.42 0.49 -6.53
N PRO A 21 3.81 -0.28 -5.60
CA PRO A 21 2.59 0.16 -4.93
C PRO A 21 2.89 1.30 -3.95
N PRO A 22 1.88 2.10 -3.56
CA PRO A 22 2.05 3.23 -2.64
C PRO A 22 2.74 2.88 -1.32
N THR A 23 2.42 1.71 -0.76
CA THR A 23 3.01 1.25 0.52
C THR A 23 4.51 1.02 0.43
N ASN A 24 5.04 0.66 -0.75
CA ASN A 24 6.48 0.52 -0.96
C ASN A 24 7.18 1.89 -1.02
N LEU A 25 6.55 2.89 -1.66
CA LEU A 25 7.06 4.27 -1.68
C LEU A 25 7.11 4.85 -0.27
N TRP A 26 6.06 4.65 0.53
CA TRP A 26 6.04 5.04 1.94
C TRP A 26 7.16 4.39 2.78
N CYS A 27 7.49 3.12 2.54
CA CYS A 27 8.64 2.47 3.21
C CYS A 27 9.98 3.16 2.90
N GLY A 28 10.09 3.77 1.72
CA GLY A 28 11.26 4.50 1.24
C GLY A 28 11.10 6.02 1.32
N ARG A 29 10.14 6.54 2.10
CA ARG A 29 9.71 7.95 2.06
C ARG A 29 10.83 8.99 2.17
N MET A 30 11.94 8.66 2.83
CA MET A 30 13.10 9.56 2.97
C MET A 30 13.86 9.82 1.66
N PHE A 31 13.60 9.06 0.60
CA PHE A 31 14.27 9.22 -0.70
C PHE A 31 13.36 9.86 -1.76
N LEU A 32 12.09 10.15 -1.44
CA LEU A 32 11.10 10.56 -2.44
C LEU A 32 11.42 11.92 -3.07
N GLU A 33 12.08 12.82 -2.34
CA GLU A 33 12.53 14.11 -2.88
C GLU A 33 13.53 13.97 -4.06
N ASN A 34 14.19 12.83 -4.17
CA ASN A 34 15.16 12.52 -5.23
C ASN A 34 14.55 11.69 -6.37
N LEU A 35 13.23 11.50 -6.38
CA LEU A 35 12.54 10.64 -7.34
C LEU A 35 11.44 11.40 -8.08
N VAL A 36 11.25 11.04 -9.34
CA VAL A 36 10.04 11.40 -10.11
C VAL A 36 9.05 10.25 -9.96
N ILE A 37 7.85 10.57 -9.47
CA ILE A 37 6.79 9.59 -9.21
C ILE A 37 5.63 9.89 -10.14
N GLU A 38 5.32 8.93 -11.03
CA GLU A 38 4.23 9.06 -11.99
C GLU A 38 3.20 7.93 -11.78
N PRO A 39 1.89 8.25 -11.88
CA PRO A 39 0.86 7.23 -11.81
C PRO A 39 0.96 6.30 -13.03
N VAL A 40 0.87 5.00 -12.77
CA VAL A 40 0.88 4.01 -13.84
C VAL A 40 -0.50 3.98 -14.53
N GLN A 41 -0.51 3.84 -15.85
CA GLN A 41 -1.75 3.76 -16.64
C GLN A 41 -2.71 2.69 -16.11
N ALA A 42 -4.02 2.94 -16.26
CA ALA A 42 -5.09 2.08 -15.73
C ALA A 42 -5.07 0.62 -16.25
N SER A 43 -4.35 0.35 -17.34
CA SER A 43 -4.12 -0.98 -17.90
C SER A 43 -3.21 -1.86 -17.04
N VAL A 44 -2.43 -1.28 -16.14
CA VAL A 44 -1.54 -2.03 -15.24
C VAL A 44 -2.33 -2.60 -14.06
N ARG A 45 -2.14 -3.90 -13.84
CA ARG A 45 -2.85 -4.64 -12.78
C ARG A 45 -2.50 -4.09 -11.41
N ARG A 46 -3.52 -3.66 -10.66
CA ARG A 46 -3.36 -3.24 -9.26
C ARG A 46 -2.84 -4.39 -8.40
N ARG A 47 -1.83 -4.11 -7.57
CA ARG A 47 -1.37 -5.05 -6.55
C ARG A 47 -2.49 -5.23 -5.52
N ARG A 48 -2.92 -6.47 -5.31
CA ARG A 48 -3.90 -6.82 -4.27
C ARG A 48 -3.20 -7.47 -3.09
N MET A 49 -3.51 -7.00 -1.89
CA MET A 49 -3.05 -7.60 -0.63
C MET A 49 -4.25 -8.26 0.04
N TRP A 50 -4.01 -9.37 0.72
CA TRP A 50 -5.04 -10.18 1.36
C TRP A 50 -4.66 -10.44 2.81
N PHE A 51 -5.66 -10.37 3.68
CA PHE A 51 -5.59 -10.93 5.01
C PHE A 51 -6.32 -12.27 4.97
N VAL A 52 -5.64 -13.33 5.41
CA VAL A 52 -6.17 -14.69 5.40
C VAL A 52 -6.17 -15.20 6.83
N GLY A 53 -7.29 -15.73 7.29
CA GLY A 53 -7.45 -16.29 8.62
C GLY A 53 -8.35 -17.52 8.61
N ASP A 54 -8.20 -18.38 9.61
CA ASP A 54 -9.02 -19.59 9.73
C ASP A 54 -10.42 -19.26 10.24
N ARG A 55 -11.41 -19.33 9.36
CA ARG A 55 -12.81 -19.12 9.69
C ARG A 55 -13.41 -20.26 10.52
N ARG A 56 -12.81 -21.45 10.59
CA ARG A 56 -13.40 -22.60 11.30
C ARG A 56 -13.12 -22.55 12.80
N SER A 57 -11.88 -22.25 13.18
CA SER A 57 -11.47 -22.21 14.59
C SER A 57 -11.41 -20.80 15.18
N ALA A 58 -11.34 -19.75 14.35
CA ALA A 58 -11.09 -18.38 14.80
C ALA A 58 -11.99 -17.33 14.12
N ALA A 59 -13.22 -17.71 13.73
CA ALA A 59 -14.14 -16.84 12.97
C ALA A 59 -14.26 -15.42 13.54
N GLU A 60 -14.52 -15.31 14.84
CA GLU A 60 -14.72 -14.02 15.51
C GLU A 60 -13.45 -13.16 15.50
N ALA A 61 -12.31 -13.74 15.85
CA ALA A 61 -11.03 -13.03 15.83
C ALA A 61 -10.65 -12.57 14.41
N VAL A 62 -10.96 -13.37 13.39
CA VAL A 62 -10.74 -13.02 11.99
C VAL A 62 -11.64 -11.85 11.56
N MET A 63 -12.93 -11.89 11.94
CA MET A 63 -13.86 -10.79 11.64
C MET A 63 -13.43 -9.50 12.35
N LEU A 64 -13.09 -9.58 13.64
CA LEU A 64 -12.58 -8.45 14.40
C LEU A 64 -11.30 -7.88 13.76
N THR A 65 -10.36 -8.73 13.39
CA THR A 65 -9.12 -8.30 12.72
C THR A 65 -9.41 -7.61 11.40
N ALA A 66 -10.35 -8.12 10.60
CA ALA A 66 -10.74 -7.51 9.33
C ALA A 66 -11.37 -6.12 9.54
N GLU A 67 -12.28 -5.98 10.51
CA GLU A 67 -12.91 -4.70 10.85
C GLU A 67 -11.89 -3.69 11.39
N THR A 68 -11.00 -4.12 12.29
CA THR A 68 -9.93 -3.27 12.81
C THR A 68 -8.96 -2.86 11.70
N ALA A 69 -8.56 -3.78 10.82
CA ALA A 69 -7.67 -3.47 9.71
C ALA A 69 -8.30 -2.47 8.73
N ALA A 70 -9.61 -2.57 8.48
CA ALA A 70 -10.33 -1.59 7.65
C ALA A 70 -10.28 -0.19 8.27
N LYS A 71 -10.60 -0.06 9.57
CA LYS A 71 -10.51 1.22 10.29
C LYS A 71 -9.10 1.79 10.30
N VAL A 72 -8.10 0.97 10.62
CA VAL A 72 -6.68 1.38 10.62
C VAL A 72 -6.22 1.84 9.23
N PHE A 73 -6.70 1.18 8.17
CA PHE A 73 -6.36 1.60 6.82
C PHE A 73 -6.83 3.02 6.53
N GLU A 74 -8.09 3.33 6.84
CA GLU A 74 -8.67 4.66 6.58
C GLU A 74 -8.11 5.72 7.54
N GLU A 75 -8.02 5.42 8.84
CA GLU A 75 -7.67 6.39 9.86
C GLU A 75 -6.16 6.63 10.02
N LYS A 76 -5.33 5.68 9.56
CA LYS A 76 -3.87 5.73 9.77
C LYS A 76 -3.09 5.56 8.47
N ILE A 77 -3.39 4.53 7.68
CA ILE A 77 -2.58 4.24 6.48
C ILE A 77 -2.77 5.31 5.40
N LEU A 78 -4.00 5.67 5.05
CA LEU A 78 -4.24 6.69 4.03
C LEU A 78 -3.60 8.05 4.38
N PRO A 79 -3.77 8.61 5.60
CA PRO A 79 -3.07 9.83 6.00
C PRO A 79 -1.56 9.73 5.89
N THR A 80 -0.97 8.62 6.36
CA THR A 80 0.48 8.43 6.31
C THR A 80 1.02 8.28 4.88
N LEU A 81 0.21 7.76 3.94
CA LEU A 81 0.57 7.77 2.52
C LEU A 81 0.55 9.19 1.95
N GLU A 82 -0.48 9.97 2.28
CA GLU A 82 -0.60 11.37 1.85
C GLU A 82 0.55 12.23 2.38
N GLU A 83 0.89 12.09 3.67
CA GLU A 83 2.02 12.77 4.30
C GLU A 83 3.37 12.41 3.65
N ALA A 84 3.49 11.22 3.06
CA ALA A 84 4.73 10.81 2.41
C ALA A 84 4.91 11.46 1.03
N GLN A 85 3.82 11.68 0.29
CA GLN A 85 3.79 12.35 -1.00
C GLN A 85 2.34 12.73 -1.31
N ASP A 86 2.12 13.99 -1.64
CA ASP A 86 0.79 14.50 -2.03
C ASP A 86 0.16 13.64 -3.14
N GLY A 87 -1.10 13.25 -2.93
CA GLY A 87 -1.87 12.42 -3.86
C GLY A 87 -1.55 10.91 -3.82
N LEU A 88 -0.55 10.47 -3.05
CA LEU A 88 -0.17 9.05 -3.01
C LEU A 88 -1.28 8.16 -2.43
N SER A 89 -2.09 8.70 -1.51
CA SER A 89 -3.20 7.97 -0.90
C SER A 89 -4.28 7.57 -1.92
N ALA A 90 -4.46 8.34 -3.00
CA ALA A 90 -5.44 8.08 -4.07
C ALA A 90 -5.17 6.77 -4.84
N HIS A 91 -3.98 6.20 -4.68
CA HIS A 91 -3.56 4.97 -5.34
C HIS A 91 -3.68 3.72 -4.44
N ALA A 92 -4.25 3.87 -3.23
CA ALA A 92 -4.52 2.77 -2.30
C ALA A 92 -6.02 2.71 -1.96
N MET A 93 -6.57 1.50 -1.84
CA MET A 93 -7.98 1.31 -1.45
C MET A 93 -8.21 -0.03 -0.77
N LEU A 94 -9.19 -0.07 0.13
CA LEU A 94 -9.80 -1.32 0.55
C LEU A 94 -10.70 -1.85 -0.56
N VAL A 95 -10.70 -3.18 -0.73
CA VAL A 95 -11.59 -3.85 -1.67
C VAL A 95 -12.65 -4.58 -0.87
N GLU A 96 -13.90 -4.12 -0.95
CA GLU A 96 -15.03 -4.83 -0.33
C GLU A 96 -15.18 -6.22 -0.96
N HIS A 97 -15.24 -7.24 -0.09
CA HIS A 97 -15.62 -8.59 -0.49
C HIS A 97 -17.14 -8.73 -0.36
N GLY A 98 -17.88 -8.76 -1.48
CA GLY A 98 -19.28 -9.21 -1.45
C GLY A 98 -20.33 -8.42 -2.23
N LYS A 99 -20.04 -7.24 -2.80
CA LYS A 99 -20.97 -6.62 -3.76
C LYS A 99 -20.79 -7.27 -5.13
N ARG A 100 -21.49 -8.39 -5.37
CA ARG A 100 -21.80 -8.81 -6.74
C ARG A 100 -22.58 -7.67 -7.39
N LYS A 101 -22.12 -7.19 -8.54
CA LYS A 101 -23.01 -6.49 -9.48
C LYS A 101 -24.00 -7.49 -10.05
#